data_AF-A0A955LTY6-F1
#
_entry.id   AF-A0A955LTY6-F1
#
_cell.length_a   1.000
_cell.length_b   1.000
_cell.length_c   1.000
_cell.angle_alpha   90.00
_cell.angle_beta   90.00
_cell.angle_gamma   90.00
#
_symmetry.space_group_name_H-M   'P 1'
#
loop_
_entity.id
_entity.type
_entity.pdbx_description
1 polymer ?
#
loop_
_entity_poly.entity_id
_entity_poly.type
_entity_poly.pdbx_seq_one_letter_code
_entity_poly.pdbx_strand_id
1 'polypeptide(L)'
;MRFFSDKYAAICLRIFLGLTLLISVSDRFGLQVMSNLGPFQWGAFSRYLSDLAHLFTVLPGWSVQILGWCLTLIEAVCGFLLLVGLRASAAARFIAVVYLTYAIATVLSFSFKEALDHYLFITAFAALLLTGKSD
;
A
#
# COMPACT_ATOMS: atom_id res chain seq x y z
N MET A 1 19.12 24.45 9.29
CA MET A 1 18.00 23.93 10.08
C MET A 1 17.82 22.43 9.78
N ARG A 2 18.26 21.53 10.66
CA ARG A 2 17.90 20.09 10.63
C ARG A 2 16.80 19.88 11.67
N PHE A 3 15.55 20.07 11.28
CA PHE A 3 14.41 20.03 12.22
C PHE A 3 14.08 18.62 12.74
N PHE A 4 14.52 17.57 12.05
CA PHE A 4 14.37 16.19 12.50
C PHE A 4 15.73 15.49 12.47
N SER A 5 16.10 14.83 13.57
CA SER A 5 17.15 13.81 13.52
C SER A 5 16.69 12.71 12.56
N ASP A 6 17.57 12.20 11.70
CA ASP A 6 17.27 11.15 10.72
C ASP A 6 16.53 9.94 11.35
N LYS A 7 16.81 9.68 12.63
CA LYS A 7 16.18 8.64 13.43
C LYS A 7 14.68 8.88 13.66
N TYR A 8 14.28 10.09 14.06
CA TYR A 8 12.87 10.39 14.31
C TYR A 8 12.06 10.39 13.00
N ALA A 9 12.66 10.90 11.91
CA ALA A 9 12.04 10.84 10.59
C ALA A 9 11.79 9.39 10.14
N ALA A 10 12.75 8.48 10.35
CA ALA A 10 12.59 7.06 10.02
C ALA A 10 11.50 6.37 10.86
N ILE A 11 11.41 6.69 12.16
CA ILE A 11 10.36 6.14 13.05
C ILE A 11 8.98 6.62 12.59
N CYS A 12 8.81 7.92 12.35
CA CYS A 12 7.55 8.46 11.84
C CYS A 12 7.18 7.83 10.49
N LEU A 13 8.13 7.76 9.56
CA LEU A 13 7.91 7.14 8.25
C LEU A 13 7.45 5.69 8.38
N ARG A 14 8.09 4.90 9.26
CA ARG A 14 7.71 3.50 9.50
C ARG A 14 6.29 3.38 10.05
N ILE A 15 5.94 4.19 11.05
CA ILE A 15 4.62 4.15 11.70
C ILE A 15 3.54 4.54 10.69
N PHE A 16 3.71 5.66 10.00
CA PHE A 16 2.71 6.15 9.03
C PHE A 16 2.58 5.20 7.84
N LEU A 17 3.67 4.64 7.34
CA LEU A 17 3.63 3.64 6.27
C LEU A 17 2.85 2.39 6.72
N GLY A 18 3.12 1.88 7.94
CA GLY A 18 2.38 0.75 8.50
C GLY A 18 0.88 1.05 8.68
N LEU A 19 0.54 2.24 9.19
CA LEU A 19 -0.86 2.67 9.34
C LEU A 19 -1.56 2.81 8.00
N THR A 20 -0.94 3.40 6.98
CA THR A 20 -1.51 3.53 5.64
C THR A 20 -1.89 2.17 5.05
N LEU A 21 -1.01 1.16 5.20
CA LEU A 21 -1.29 -0.20 4.74
C LEU A 21 -2.48 -0.82 5.49
N LEU A 22 -2.49 -0.74 6.83
CA LEU A 22 -3.56 -1.32 7.64
C LEU A 22 -4.91 -0.61 7.46
N ILE A 23 -4.91 0.71 7.24
CA ILE A 23 -6.12 1.47 6.91
C ILE A 23 -6.65 1.03 5.54
N SER A 24 -5.78 0.85 4.54
CA SER A 24 -6.20 0.35 3.22
C SER A 24 -6.82 -1.05 3.31
N VAL A 25 -6.24 -1.94 4.12
CA VAL A 25 -6.80 -3.27 4.39
C VAL A 25 -8.16 -3.16 5.11
N SER A 26 -8.27 -2.27 6.08
CA SER A 26 -9.52 -2.06 6.84
C SER A 26 -10.66 -1.54 5.96
N ASP A 27 -10.34 -0.66 5.00
CA ASP A 27 -11.32 -0.12 4.03
C ASP A 27 -11.94 -1.25 3.18
N ARG A 28 -11.13 -2.22 2.74
CA ARG A 28 -11.59 -3.40 1.99
C ARG A 28 -12.58 -4.26 2.77
N PHE A 29 -12.45 -4.32 4.10
CA PHE A 29 -13.37 -5.05 4.98
C PHE A 29 -14.59 -4.22 5.41
N GLY A 30 -14.74 -2.98 4.94
CA GLY A 30 -15.84 -2.10 5.33
C GLY A 30 -15.73 -1.59 6.78
N LEU A 31 -14.57 -1.76 7.43
CA LEU A 31 -14.28 -1.23 8.75
C LEU A 31 -13.88 0.26 8.64
N GLN A 32 -14.77 1.06 8.04
CA GLN A 32 -14.53 2.49 7.80
C GLN A 32 -14.42 3.26 9.12
N VAL A 33 -13.21 3.31 9.70
CA VAL A 33 -12.92 4.02 10.95
C VAL A 33 -13.18 5.54 10.81
N MET A 34 -13.23 6.07 9.58
CA MET A 34 -13.38 7.51 9.28
C MET A 34 -14.41 7.77 8.17
N SER A 35 -15.60 7.17 8.25
CA SER A 35 -16.67 7.31 7.23
C SER A 35 -17.12 8.76 6.94
N ASN A 36 -16.76 9.72 7.80
CA ASN A 36 -17.12 11.14 7.68
C ASN A 36 -16.02 12.04 7.09
N LEU A 37 -14.83 11.53 6.77
CA LEU A 37 -13.69 12.31 6.26
C LEU A 37 -13.42 12.01 4.78
N GLY A 38 -14.30 12.48 3.90
CA GLY A 38 -14.05 12.51 2.46
C GLY A 38 -13.88 11.12 1.80
N PRO A 39 -13.59 11.08 0.50
CA PRO A 39 -13.76 9.89 -0.32
C PRO A 39 -12.60 8.92 -0.07
N PHE A 40 -12.63 8.13 1.00
CA PHE A 40 -11.87 6.90 1.06
C PHE A 40 -12.50 5.92 0.05
N GLN A 41 -11.90 5.90 -1.15
CA GLN A 41 -12.54 5.45 -2.40
C GLN A 41 -12.52 3.94 -2.64
N TRP A 42 -11.97 3.10 -1.76
CA TRP A 42 -11.80 1.69 -2.13
C TRP A 42 -13.08 0.89 -1.92
N GLY A 43 -13.94 1.30 -0.98
CA GLY A 43 -15.24 0.67 -0.77
C GLY A 43 -15.11 -0.85 -0.55
N ALA A 44 -16.23 -1.55 -0.61
CA ALA A 44 -16.27 -2.99 -0.39
C ALA A 44 -15.21 -3.74 -1.23
N PHE A 45 -14.66 -4.84 -0.69
CA PHE A 45 -13.70 -5.72 -1.36
C PHE A 45 -14.04 -6.07 -2.83
N SER A 46 -15.32 -6.08 -3.19
CA SER A 46 -15.79 -6.29 -4.57
C SER A 46 -15.32 -5.22 -5.55
N ARG A 47 -15.26 -3.94 -5.14
CA ARG A 47 -14.77 -2.83 -5.98
C ARG A 47 -13.27 -2.97 -6.23
N TYR A 48 -12.51 -3.27 -5.17
CA TYR A 48 -11.08 -3.59 -5.28
C TYR A 48 -10.80 -4.75 -6.25
N LEU A 49 -11.58 -5.84 -6.20
CA LEU A 49 -11.45 -6.94 -7.15
C LEU A 49 -11.79 -6.53 -8.59
N SER A 50 -12.77 -5.63 -8.78
CA SER A 50 -13.11 -5.10 -10.11
C SER A 50 -11.96 -4.28 -10.68
N ASP A 51 -11.36 -3.39 -9.88
CA ASP A 51 -10.23 -2.56 -10.31
C ASP A 51 -9.01 -3.44 -10.63
N LEU A 52 -8.75 -4.44 -9.80
CA LEU A 52 -7.72 -5.45 -10.06
C LEU A 52 -7.94 -6.22 -11.37
N ALA A 53 -9.18 -6.61 -11.67
CA ALA A 53 -9.51 -7.28 -12.92
C ALA A 53 -9.28 -6.36 -14.14
N HIS A 54 -9.55 -5.06 -14.01
CA HIS A 54 -9.24 -4.07 -15.04
C HIS A 54 -7.74 -3.84 -15.22
N LEU A 55 -6.95 -3.88 -14.15
CA LEU A 55 -5.49 -3.85 -14.25
C LEU A 55 -4.93 -5.08 -14.95
N PHE A 56 -5.47 -6.25 -14.62
CA PHE A 56 -5.00 -7.55 -15.06
C PHE A 56 -5.96 -8.20 -16.04
N THR A 57 -6.24 -7.53 -17.16
CA THR A 57 -7.19 -8.02 -18.20
C THR A 57 -6.84 -9.38 -18.79
N VAL A 58 -5.58 -9.80 -18.68
CA VAL A 58 -5.07 -11.09 -19.18
C VAL A 58 -5.34 -12.25 -18.21
N LEU A 59 -5.69 -11.97 -16.95
CA LEU A 59 -5.87 -12.98 -15.91
C LEU A 59 -7.33 -13.50 -15.86
N PRO A 60 -7.55 -14.82 -15.75
CA PRO A 60 -8.89 -15.37 -15.62
C PRO A 60 -9.51 -14.99 -14.26
N GLY A 61 -10.83 -14.78 -14.21
CA GLY A 61 -11.50 -14.17 -13.03
C GLY A 61 -11.22 -14.84 -11.68
N TRP A 62 -10.98 -16.16 -11.64
CA TRP A 62 -10.62 -16.88 -10.41
C TRP A 62 -9.24 -16.48 -9.86
N SER A 63 -8.29 -16.15 -10.73
CA SER A 63 -6.95 -15.74 -10.33
C SER A 63 -6.92 -14.34 -9.74
N VAL A 64 -7.84 -13.46 -10.16
CA VAL A 64 -8.01 -12.11 -9.59
C VAL A 64 -8.42 -12.18 -8.12
N GLN A 65 -9.31 -13.10 -7.76
CA GLN A 65 -9.71 -13.31 -6.37
C GLN A 65 -8.54 -13.76 -5.50
N ILE A 66 -7.77 -14.75 -5.96
CA ILE A 66 -6.58 -15.25 -5.25
C ILE A 66 -5.56 -14.12 -5.07
N LEU A 67 -5.28 -13.38 -6.15
CA LEU A 67 -4.30 -12.31 -6.15
C LEU A 67 -4.72 -11.15 -5.22
N GLY A 68 -6.00 -10.77 -5.22
CA GLY A 68 -6.54 -9.77 -4.31
C GLY A 68 -6.41 -10.16 -2.84
N TRP A 69 -6.69 -11.42 -2.49
CA TRP A 69 -6.46 -11.94 -1.13
C TRP A 69 -4.98 -11.97 -0.77
N CYS A 70 -4.11 -12.45 -1.66
CA CYS A 70 -2.67 -12.47 -1.45
C CYS A 70 -2.12 -11.07 -1.17
N LEU A 71 -2.48 -10.07 -1.99
CA LEU A 71 -2.09 -8.68 -1.80
C LEU A 71 -2.59 -8.11 -0.47
N THR A 72 -3.84 -8.40 -0.11
CA THR A 72 -4.42 -7.95 1.17
C THR A 72 -3.69 -8.56 2.38
N LEU A 73 -3.35 -9.85 2.33
CA LEU A 73 -2.58 -10.52 3.39
C LEU A 73 -1.15 -9.98 3.47
N ILE A 74 -0.51 -9.74 2.32
CA ILE A 74 0.81 -9.11 2.23
C ILE A 74 0.81 -7.74 2.91
N GLU A 75 -0.15 -6.88 2.56
CA GLU A 75 -0.25 -5.53 3.12
C GLU A 75 -0.54 -5.57 4.62
N ALA A 76 -1.41 -6.47 5.08
CA ALA A 76 -1.72 -6.65 6.49
C ALA A 76 -0.49 -7.08 7.29
N VAL A 77 0.22 -8.12 6.82
CA VAL A 77 1.41 -8.65 7.49
C VAL A 77 2.54 -7.63 7.46
N CYS A 78 2.82 -7.02 6.32
CA CYS A 78 3.88 -6.01 6.21
C CYS A 78 3.56 -4.76 7.02
N GLY A 79 2.30 -4.30 7.00
CA GLY A 79 1.83 -3.18 7.82
C GLY A 79 2.04 -3.44 9.30
N PHE A 80 1.65 -4.62 9.78
CA PHE A 80 1.87 -5.03 11.16
C PHE A 80 3.37 -5.13 11.52
N LEU A 81 4.18 -5.77 10.66
CA LEU A 81 5.63 -5.87 10.85
C LEU A 81 6.31 -4.50 10.91
N LEU A 82 5.88 -3.55 10.08
CA LEU A 82 6.38 -2.17 10.11
C LEU A 82 6.01 -1.47 11.42
N LEU A 83 4.77 -1.61 11.91
CA LEU A 83 4.36 -1.01 13.18
C LEU A 83 5.14 -1.55 14.37
N VAL A 84 5.25 -2.88 14.49
CA VAL A 84 6.02 -3.54 15.54
C VAL A 84 7.52 -3.26 15.39
N GLY A 85 7.98 -2.99 14.17
CA GLY A 85 9.39 -2.80 13.84
C GLY A 85 10.17 -4.11 13.65
N LEU A 86 9.48 -5.23 13.52
CA LEU A 86 10.10 -6.54 13.31
C LEU A 86 10.40 -6.72 11.81
N ARG A 87 11.67 -6.98 11.46
CA ARG A 87 12.11 -7.15 10.06
C ARG A 87 11.63 -6.01 9.14
N ALA A 88 11.63 -4.78 9.66
CA ALA A 88 11.11 -3.61 8.96
C ALA A 88 11.76 -3.38 7.59
N SER A 89 13.07 -3.61 7.46
CA SER A 89 13.80 -3.47 6.19
C SER A 89 13.30 -4.47 5.13
N ALA A 90 12.96 -5.70 5.52
CA ALA A 90 12.44 -6.71 4.60
C ALA A 90 10.99 -6.41 4.19
N ALA A 91 10.14 -6.03 5.15
CA ALA A 91 8.76 -5.64 4.89
C ALA A 91 8.69 -4.40 3.96
N ALA A 92 9.56 -3.42 4.20
CA ALA A 92 9.66 -2.21 3.38
C ALA A 92 10.07 -2.52 1.94
N ARG A 93 11.07 -3.39 1.71
CA ARG A 93 11.44 -3.83 0.35
C ARG A 93 10.29 -4.51 -0.37
N PHE A 94 9.56 -5.38 0.33
CA PHE A 94 8.46 -6.11 -0.27
C PHE A 94 7.32 -5.17 -0.70
N ILE A 95 6.92 -4.26 0.19
CA ILE A 95 5.90 -3.24 -0.11
C ILE A 95 6.35 -2.30 -1.23
N ALA A 96 7.63 -1.91 -1.26
CA ALA A 96 8.17 -1.10 -2.34
C ALA A 96 7.99 -1.77 -3.70
N VAL A 97 8.35 -3.05 -3.83
CA VAL A 97 8.20 -3.80 -5.09
C VAL A 97 6.72 -3.91 -5.47
N VAL A 98 5.86 -4.31 -4.53
CA VAL A 98 4.42 -4.48 -4.78
C VAL A 98 3.78 -3.17 -5.27
N TYR A 99 3.99 -2.07 -4.56
CA TYR A 99 3.38 -0.79 -4.92
C TYR A 99 3.97 -0.18 -6.19
N LEU A 100 5.25 -0.43 -6.49
CA LEU A 100 5.86 0.02 -7.73
C LEU A 100 5.31 -0.78 -8.92
N THR A 101 5.15 -2.09 -8.79
CA THR A 101 4.48 -2.91 -9.81
C THR A 101 3.03 -2.46 -10.01
N TYR A 102 2.30 -2.21 -8.93
CA TYR A 102 0.92 -1.72 -9.00
C TYR A 102 0.86 -0.34 -9.67
N ALA A 103 1.75 0.59 -9.31
CA ALA A 103 1.84 1.90 -9.93
C ALA A 103 2.11 1.82 -11.44
N ILE A 104 3.08 1.00 -11.87
CA ILE A 104 3.37 0.81 -13.30
C ILE A 104 2.14 0.23 -14.01
N ALA A 105 1.52 -0.79 -13.44
CA ALA A 105 0.34 -1.40 -14.05
C ALA A 105 -0.84 -0.41 -14.13
N THR A 106 -1.08 0.43 -13.11
CA THR A 106 -2.08 1.50 -13.16
C THR A 106 -1.77 2.54 -14.24
N VAL A 107 -0.49 2.92 -14.42
CA VAL A 107 -0.08 3.86 -15.49
C VAL A 107 -0.36 3.28 -16.88
N LEU A 108 -0.12 1.98 -17.07
CA LEU A 108 -0.32 1.31 -18.36
C LEU A 108 -1.78 1.04 -18.68
N SER A 109 -2.59 0.68 -17.68
CA SER A 109 -4.00 0.32 -17.88
C SER A 109 -4.95 1.52 -17.80
N PHE A 110 -4.58 2.55 -17.04
CA PHE A 110 -5.40 3.75 -16.84
C PHE A 110 -4.61 5.01 -17.20
N SER A 111 -4.06 5.69 -16.20
CA SER A 111 -3.35 6.95 -16.39
C SER A 111 -2.32 7.21 -15.28
N PHE A 112 -1.35 8.06 -15.58
CA PHE A 112 -0.37 8.50 -14.59
C PHE A 112 -1.00 9.28 -13.42
N LYS A 113 -2.06 10.05 -13.70
CA LYS A 113 -2.81 10.79 -12.68
C LYS A 113 -3.43 9.85 -11.65
N GLU A 114 -4.01 8.75 -12.12
CA GLU A 114 -4.67 7.78 -11.24
C GLU A 114 -3.70 7.06 -10.32
N ALA A 115 -2.48 6.76 -10.80
CA ALA A 115 -1.42 6.22 -9.95
C ALA A 115 -0.98 7.20 -8.85
N LEU A 116 -1.06 8.52 -9.11
CA LEU A 116 -0.77 9.56 -8.11
C LEU A 116 -1.92 9.79 -7.13
N ASP A 117 -3.17 9.80 -7.62
CA ASP A 117 -4.37 9.98 -6.79
C ASP A 117 -4.51 8.84 -5.76
N HIS A 118 -4.06 7.63 -6.10
CA HIS A 118 -4.01 6.49 -5.20
C HIS A 118 -2.72 6.42 -4.37
N TYR A 119 -1.86 7.45 -4.42
CA TYR A 119 -0.61 7.56 -3.67
C TYR A 119 0.38 6.39 -3.89
N LEU A 120 0.31 5.69 -5.03
CA LEU A 120 1.05 4.45 -5.24
C LEU A 120 2.57 4.69 -5.25
N PHE A 121 3.00 5.71 -6.00
CA PHE A 121 4.40 6.11 -6.05
C PHE A 121 4.91 6.61 -4.71
N ILE A 122 4.11 7.37 -3.97
CA ILE A 122 4.48 7.91 -2.65
C ILE A 122 4.72 6.76 -1.68
N THR A 123 3.81 5.80 -1.61
CA THR A 123 3.95 4.62 -0.75
C THR A 123 5.17 3.77 -1.15
N ALA A 124 5.40 3.56 -2.45
CA ALA A 124 6.55 2.81 -2.95
C ALA A 124 7.89 3.47 -2.58
N PHE A 125 8.04 4.77 -2.85
CA PHE A 125 9.27 5.49 -2.56
C PHE A 125 9.49 5.71 -1.05
N ALA A 126 8.42 5.88 -0.27
CA ALA A 126 8.50 5.89 1.20
C ALA A 126 9.06 4.56 1.74
N ALA A 127 8.59 3.43 1.20
CA ALA A 127 9.07 2.11 1.57
C ALA A 127 10.54 1.88 1.15
N LEU A 128 10.93 2.33 -0.05
CA LEU A 128 12.34 2.30 -0.48
C LEU A 128 13.25 3.15 0.43
N LEU A 129 12.81 4.36 0.78
CA LEU A 129 13.58 5.24 1.67
C LEU A 129 13.79 4.61 3.05
N LEU A 130 12.78 3.93 3.58
CA LEU A 130 12.86 3.24 4.86
C LEU A 130 13.86 2.08 4.82
N THR A 131 14.01 1.41 3.66
CA THR A 131 14.97 0.33 3.47
C THR A 131 16.42 0.78 3.71
N GLY A 132 16.77 2.00 3.30
CA GLY A 132 18.13 2.55 3.48
C GLY A 132 18.41 3.12 4.88
N LYS A 133 17.41 3.17 5.77
CA LYS A 133 17.50 3.75 7.13
C LYS A 133 17.16 2.79 8.27
N SER A 134 16.87 1.53 7.95
CA SER A 134 16.36 0.54 8.92
C SER A 134 17.42 -0.41 9.48
N ASP A 135 18.70 -0.10 9.29
CA ASP A 135 19.86 -0.83 9.84
C ASP A 135 20.57 -0.02 10.94
#